data_AF-A0A6B4ZN41-F1
#
_entry.id   AF-A0A6B4ZN41-F1
#
_cell.length_a   1.000
_cell.length_b   1.000
_cell.length_c   1.000
_cell.angle_alpha   90.00
_cell.angle_beta   90.00
_cell.angle_gamma   90.00
#
_symmetry.space_group_name_H-M   'P 1'
#
loop_
_entity.id
_entity.type
_entity.pdbx_description
1 polymer ?
#
loop_
_entity_poly.entity_id
_entity_poly.type
_entity_poly.pdbx_seq_one_letter_code
_entity_poly.pdbx_strand_id
1 'polypeptide(L)'
;MNLQTKRDFNKLAQEFKNNKFGLNTVSNLIVLVRKYNKEISKDEAKLLLEIPLNVLSNDVELINESEWADKNSGYFQGNITWTDDDFRNLWKSKFNSGDYGLKDIIELCKVVSEDFEKYRSSCEFLLRNVEVTLRDDVKIKKSSNFKDSGNVFLSHILKAID
;
A
#
# COMPACT_ATOMS: atom_id res chain seq x y z
N MET A 1 16.47 5.84 8.49
CA MET A 1 15.39 6.54 9.23
C MET A 1 15.88 7.35 10.43
N ASN A 2 15.22 8.48 10.79
CA ASN A 2 15.47 9.17 12.05
C ASN A 2 14.73 8.51 13.24
N LEU A 3 15.01 8.94 14.48
CA LEU A 3 14.43 8.35 15.70
C LEU A 3 12.90 8.48 15.76
N GLN A 4 12.32 9.58 15.28
CA GLN A 4 10.87 9.77 15.29
C GLN A 4 10.20 8.80 14.31
N THR A 5 10.77 8.63 13.12
CA THR A 5 10.30 7.69 12.10
C THR A 5 10.34 6.25 12.62
N LYS A 6 11.44 5.83 13.26
CA LYS A 6 11.52 4.51 13.91
C LYS A 6 10.45 4.32 14.99
N ARG A 7 10.16 5.35 15.79
CA ARG A 7 9.12 5.30 16.84
C ARG A 7 7.71 5.12 16.25
N ASP A 8 7.39 5.84 15.18
CA ASP A 8 6.08 5.74 14.51
C ASP A 8 5.85 4.33 13.94
N PHE A 9 6.84 3.76 13.25
CA PHE A 9 6.76 2.36 12.77
C PHE A 9 6.73 1.34 13.90
N ASN A 10 7.52 1.52 14.97
CA ASN A 10 7.48 0.61 16.11
C ASN A 10 6.11 0.64 16.81
N LYS A 11 5.47 1.80 16.92
CA LYS A 11 4.09 1.89 17.46
C LYS A 11 3.12 1.03 16.66
N LEU A 12 3.21 1.08 15.32
CA LEU A 12 2.41 0.23 14.45
C LEU A 12 2.77 -1.26 14.60
N ALA A 13 4.07 -1.57 14.71
CA ALA A 13 4.55 -2.93 14.97
C ALA A 13 3.95 -3.54 16.26
N GLN A 14 3.77 -2.73 17.32
CA GLN A 14 3.11 -3.19 18.55
C GLN A 14 1.64 -3.58 18.34
N GLU A 15 0.94 -3.04 17.35
CA GLU A 15 -0.43 -3.49 17.03
C GLU A 15 -0.44 -4.92 16.50
N PHE A 16 0.51 -5.26 15.62
CA PHE A 16 0.68 -6.63 15.12
C PHE A 16 1.08 -7.59 16.25
N LYS A 17 2.07 -7.20 17.08
CA LYS A 17 2.53 -7.99 18.23
C LYS A 17 1.40 -8.33 19.21
N ASN A 18 0.53 -7.37 19.47
CA ASN A 18 -0.58 -7.54 20.43
C ASN A 18 -1.84 -8.15 19.80
N ASN A 19 -1.78 -8.60 18.54
CA ASN A 19 -2.91 -9.11 17.77
C ASN A 19 -4.09 -8.11 17.68
N LYS A 20 -3.80 -6.80 17.72
CA LYS A 20 -4.78 -5.70 17.64
C LYS A 20 -4.78 -5.01 16.28
N PHE A 21 -4.42 -5.74 15.22
CA PHE A 21 -4.30 -5.17 13.88
C PHE A 21 -5.51 -5.50 12.99
N GLY A 22 -5.77 -4.66 12.00
CA GLY A 22 -6.78 -4.88 10.96
C GLY A 22 -6.34 -4.30 9.62
N LEU A 23 -7.24 -4.23 8.64
CA LEU A 23 -6.98 -3.56 7.36
C LEU A 23 -6.56 -2.10 7.57
N ASN A 24 -7.16 -1.41 8.55
CA ASN A 24 -6.75 -0.06 8.94
C ASN A 24 -5.29 0.02 9.42
N THR A 25 -4.78 -1.01 10.12
CA THR A 25 -3.37 -1.04 10.55
C THR A 25 -2.45 -1.19 9.33
N VAL A 26 -2.82 -2.01 8.35
CA VAL A 26 -2.07 -2.18 7.10
C VAL A 26 -2.14 -0.90 6.23
N SER A 27 -3.30 -0.26 6.16
CA SER A 27 -3.47 1.06 5.53
C SER A 27 -2.57 2.12 6.19
N ASN A 28 -2.54 2.17 7.53
CA ASN A 28 -1.67 3.08 8.28
C ASN A 28 -0.19 2.83 8.01
N LEU A 29 0.23 1.59 7.72
CA LEU A 29 1.60 1.31 7.29
C LEU A 29 1.94 2.05 5.99
N ILE A 30 1.04 2.02 5.01
CA ILE A 30 1.21 2.75 3.74
C ILE A 30 1.27 4.26 4.00
N VAL A 31 0.43 4.78 4.90
CA VAL A 31 0.48 6.20 5.32
C VAL A 31 1.86 6.56 5.88
N LEU A 32 2.45 5.73 6.73
CA LEU A 32 3.80 5.97 7.27
C LEU A 32 4.87 5.93 6.18
N VAL A 33 4.82 4.96 5.25
CA VAL A 33 5.74 4.88 4.10
C VAL A 33 5.66 6.16 3.26
N ARG A 34 4.45 6.63 2.97
CA ARG A 34 4.21 7.89 2.23
C ARG A 34 4.76 9.11 2.97
N LYS A 35 4.46 9.22 4.27
CA LYS A 35 4.88 10.33 5.13
C LYS A 35 6.40 10.41 5.25
N TYR A 36 7.06 9.27 5.41
CA TYR A 36 8.50 9.17 5.65
C TYR A 36 9.31 8.81 4.41
N ASN A 37 8.75 9.03 3.23
CA ASN A 37 9.38 8.63 1.96
C ASN A 37 10.78 9.23 1.73
N LYS A 38 11.17 10.30 2.42
CA LYS A 38 12.51 10.91 2.33
C LYS A 38 13.51 10.33 3.34
N GLU A 39 13.03 9.57 4.30
CA GLU A 39 13.82 9.07 5.43
C GLU A 39 14.03 7.56 5.41
N ILE A 40 13.28 6.86 4.55
CA ILE A 40 13.37 5.42 4.38
C ILE A 40 14.19 5.08 3.13
N SER A 41 15.01 4.03 3.19
CA SER A 41 15.76 3.52 2.04
C SER A 41 14.87 2.67 1.11
N LYS A 42 15.37 2.33 -0.07
CA LYS A 42 14.70 1.37 -0.97
C LYS A 42 14.42 0.02 -0.29
N ASP A 43 15.41 -0.52 0.43
CA ASP A 43 15.29 -1.84 1.05
C ASP A 43 14.29 -1.81 2.22
N GLU A 44 14.32 -0.74 3.02
CA GLU A 44 13.34 -0.49 4.07
C GLU A 44 11.92 -0.37 3.47
N ALA A 45 11.75 0.44 2.42
CA ALA A 45 10.46 0.61 1.75
C ALA A 45 9.94 -0.72 1.18
N LYS A 46 10.82 -1.55 0.61
CA LYS A 46 10.47 -2.87 0.08
C LYS A 46 9.94 -3.80 1.17
N LEU A 47 10.63 -3.89 2.31
CA LEU A 47 10.17 -4.69 3.46
C LEU A 47 8.81 -4.20 3.99
N LEU A 48 8.62 -2.89 4.05
CA LEU A 48 7.37 -2.30 4.54
C LEU A 48 6.21 -2.49 3.56
N LEU A 49 6.43 -2.34 2.25
CA LEU A 49 5.40 -2.49 1.22
C LEU A 49 5.10 -3.95 0.86
N GLU A 50 5.95 -4.89 1.24
CA GLU A 50 5.67 -6.32 1.10
C GLU A 50 4.42 -6.74 1.90
N ILE A 51 4.18 -6.11 3.06
CA ILE A 51 3.00 -6.37 3.89
C ILE A 51 1.69 -6.05 3.14
N PRO A 52 1.43 -4.80 2.70
CA PRO A 52 0.21 -4.49 1.97
C PRO A 52 0.11 -5.24 0.64
N LEU A 53 1.23 -5.51 -0.06
CA LEU A 53 1.21 -6.36 -1.26
C LEU A 53 0.71 -7.77 -0.96
N ASN A 54 1.20 -8.39 0.10
CA ASN A 54 0.78 -9.73 0.51
C ASN A 54 -0.71 -9.75 0.89
N VAL A 55 -1.16 -8.75 1.67
CA VAL A 55 -2.56 -8.64 2.11
C VAL A 55 -3.49 -8.41 0.91
N LEU A 56 -3.15 -7.50 0.00
CA LEU A 56 -3.95 -7.23 -1.20
C LEU A 56 -4.06 -8.46 -2.10
N SER A 57 -2.97 -9.22 -2.25
CA SER A 57 -2.92 -10.37 -3.15
C SER A 57 -3.67 -11.58 -2.58
N ASN A 58 -3.54 -11.83 -1.28
CA ASN A 58 -3.94 -13.10 -0.69
C ASN A 58 -5.20 -12.97 0.17
N ASP A 59 -5.31 -11.90 0.95
CA ASP A 59 -6.23 -11.86 2.09
C ASP A 59 -7.54 -11.15 1.80
N VAL A 60 -7.60 -10.31 0.77
CA VAL A 60 -8.74 -9.42 0.56
C VAL A 60 -9.39 -9.57 -0.81
N GLU A 61 -10.66 -9.23 -0.86
CA GLU A 61 -11.46 -9.09 -2.08
C GLU A 61 -12.20 -7.75 -2.05
N LEU A 62 -12.46 -7.18 -3.23
CA LEU A 62 -13.29 -5.98 -3.35
C LEU A 62 -14.71 -6.27 -2.85
N ILE A 63 -15.30 -5.30 -2.13
CA ILE A 63 -16.67 -5.42 -1.64
C ILE A 63 -17.66 -5.40 -2.80
N ASN A 64 -17.48 -4.45 -3.73
CA ASN A 64 -18.24 -4.29 -4.97
C ASN A 64 -17.31 -3.71 -6.06
N GLU A 65 -16.81 -4.55 -6.96
CA GLU A 65 -15.77 -4.15 -7.93
C GLU A 65 -16.25 -3.07 -8.91
N SER A 66 -17.47 -3.18 -9.45
CA SER A 66 -18.00 -2.19 -10.41
C SER A 66 -18.20 -0.82 -9.77
N GLU A 67 -18.86 -0.78 -8.61
CA GLU A 67 -19.10 0.48 -7.89
C GLU A 67 -17.79 1.12 -7.43
N TRP A 68 -16.85 0.29 -6.98
CA TRP A 68 -15.51 0.73 -6.59
C TRP A 68 -14.75 1.40 -7.74
N ALA A 69 -14.74 0.77 -8.92
CA ALA A 69 -14.06 1.28 -10.10
C ALA A 69 -14.69 2.62 -10.55
N ASP A 70 -16.03 2.69 -10.61
CA ASP A 70 -16.75 3.90 -11.00
C ASP A 70 -16.50 5.06 -10.02
N LYS A 71 -16.58 4.80 -8.72
CA LYS A 71 -16.43 5.82 -7.67
C LYS A 71 -15.00 6.36 -7.57
N ASN A 72 -13.99 5.51 -7.77
CA ASN A 72 -12.60 5.87 -7.53
C ASN A 72 -11.82 6.30 -8.78
N SER A 73 -12.36 6.12 -9.99
CA SER A 73 -11.65 6.38 -11.26
C SER A 73 -10.95 7.75 -11.30
N GLY A 74 -11.71 8.83 -11.08
CA GLY A 74 -11.16 10.20 -11.13
C GLY A 74 -10.15 10.49 -10.01
N TYR A 75 -10.37 9.94 -8.81
CA TYR A 75 -9.44 10.07 -7.70
C TYR A 75 -8.11 9.34 -7.99
N PHE A 76 -8.18 8.10 -8.47
CA PHE A 76 -7.00 7.30 -8.78
C PHE A 76 -6.20 7.86 -9.94
N GLN A 77 -6.87 8.35 -10.99
CA GLN A 77 -6.24 9.06 -12.10
C GLN A 77 -5.50 10.31 -11.63
N GLY A 78 -6.12 11.09 -10.72
CA GLY A 78 -5.53 12.31 -10.16
C GLY A 78 -4.23 12.06 -9.38
N ASN A 79 -4.10 10.89 -8.76
CA ASN A 79 -2.91 10.50 -8.01
C ASN A 79 -1.75 9.98 -8.88
N ILE A 80 -1.92 9.86 -10.20
CA ILE A 80 -0.83 9.52 -11.12
C ILE A 80 0.00 10.77 -11.44
N THR A 81 0.91 11.09 -10.54
CA THR A 81 1.72 12.32 -10.55
C THR A 81 3.11 12.16 -11.18
N TRP A 82 3.46 10.97 -11.66
CA TRP A 82 4.78 10.71 -12.26
C TRP A 82 4.93 11.38 -13.64
N THR A 83 6.16 11.77 -13.98
CA THR A 83 6.44 12.59 -15.17
C THR A 83 6.75 11.79 -16.43
N ASP A 84 7.13 10.51 -16.30
CA ASP A 84 7.32 9.63 -17.45
C ASP A 84 5.98 9.43 -18.18
N ASP A 85 5.96 9.79 -19.46
CA ASP A 85 4.72 9.84 -20.24
C ASP A 85 4.13 8.44 -20.46
N ASP A 86 4.96 7.42 -20.69
CA ASP A 86 4.51 6.05 -20.89
C ASP A 86 3.82 5.51 -19.63
N PHE A 87 4.46 5.66 -18.47
CA PHE A 87 3.86 5.32 -17.18
C PHE A 87 2.58 6.11 -16.93
N ARG A 88 2.61 7.42 -17.13
CA ARG A 88 1.47 8.30 -16.84
C ARG A 88 0.28 7.96 -17.74
N ASN A 89 0.50 7.79 -19.03
CA ASN A 89 -0.54 7.49 -20.00
C ASN A 89 -1.13 6.11 -19.76
N LEU A 90 -0.30 5.10 -19.44
CA LEU A 90 -0.76 3.76 -19.10
C LEU A 90 -1.72 3.79 -17.90
N TRP A 91 -1.30 4.36 -16.78
CA TRP A 91 -2.10 4.34 -15.56
C TRP A 91 -3.32 5.28 -15.63
N LYS A 92 -3.17 6.47 -16.21
CA LYS A 92 -4.30 7.39 -16.35
C LYS A 92 -5.37 6.86 -17.29
N SER A 93 -5.01 6.27 -18.43
CA SER A 93 -5.98 5.69 -19.35
C SER A 93 -6.72 4.52 -18.71
N LYS A 94 -6.00 3.66 -17.99
CA LYS A 94 -6.56 2.53 -17.25
C LYS A 94 -7.56 2.97 -16.17
N PHE A 95 -7.24 3.95 -15.35
CA PHE A 95 -8.22 4.45 -14.36
C PHE A 95 -9.39 5.17 -15.03
N ASN A 96 -9.13 5.98 -16.07
CA ASN A 96 -10.17 6.71 -16.78
C ASN A 96 -11.16 5.83 -17.55
N SER A 97 -10.77 4.62 -17.97
CA SER A 97 -11.70 3.69 -18.63
C SER A 97 -12.68 3.02 -17.65
N GLY A 98 -12.39 3.03 -16.35
CA GLY A 98 -13.11 2.23 -15.36
C GLY A 98 -12.83 0.72 -15.45
N ASP A 99 -12.05 0.29 -16.45
CA ASP A 99 -11.67 -1.12 -16.66
C ASP A 99 -10.37 -1.42 -15.92
N TYR A 100 -10.47 -1.46 -14.59
CA TYR A 100 -9.39 -1.82 -13.71
C TYR A 100 -9.92 -2.54 -12.47
N GLY A 101 -9.11 -3.40 -11.89
CA GLY A 101 -9.46 -4.22 -10.74
C GLY A 101 -8.44 -4.13 -9.62
N LEU A 102 -8.63 -4.95 -8.58
CA LEU A 102 -7.69 -5.09 -7.47
C LEU A 102 -6.28 -5.44 -7.95
N LYS A 103 -6.16 -6.24 -9.03
CA LYS A 103 -4.89 -6.61 -9.67
C LYS A 103 -4.07 -5.38 -10.09
N ASP A 104 -4.72 -4.32 -10.54
CA ASP A 104 -4.07 -3.11 -11.03
C ASP A 104 -3.56 -2.26 -9.87
N ILE A 105 -4.26 -2.27 -8.74
CA ILE A 105 -3.78 -1.65 -7.49
C ILE A 105 -2.58 -2.39 -6.92
N ILE A 106 -2.61 -3.73 -6.95
CA ILE A 106 -1.47 -4.57 -6.56
C ILE A 106 -0.26 -4.26 -7.43
N GLU A 107 -0.45 -4.21 -8.75
CA GLU A 107 0.64 -3.92 -9.69
C GLU A 107 1.21 -2.51 -9.47
N LEU A 108 0.36 -1.49 -9.24
CA LEU A 108 0.83 -0.15 -8.92
C LEU A 108 1.67 -0.13 -7.63
N CYS A 109 1.22 -0.82 -6.58
CA CYS A 109 1.97 -0.96 -5.34
C CYS A 109 3.32 -1.66 -5.56
N LYS A 110 3.33 -2.69 -6.40
CA LYS A 110 4.52 -3.47 -6.73
C LYS A 110 5.54 -2.63 -7.48
N VAL A 111 5.11 -1.88 -8.49
CA VAL A 111 5.99 -0.96 -9.25
C VAL A 111 6.64 0.07 -8.34
N VAL A 112 5.89 0.67 -7.41
CA VAL A 112 6.44 1.61 -6.43
C VAL A 112 7.41 0.90 -5.47
N SER A 113 7.09 -0.33 -5.03
CA SER A 113 7.95 -1.08 -4.11
C SER A 113 9.27 -1.53 -4.73
N GLU A 114 9.27 -1.98 -6.00
CA GLU A 114 10.44 -2.53 -6.67
C GLU A 114 11.43 -1.44 -7.11
N ASP A 115 10.91 -0.25 -7.44
CA ASP A 115 11.70 0.89 -7.88
C ASP A 115 11.43 2.15 -7.05
N PHE A 116 11.46 1.97 -5.72
CA PHE A 116 11.11 3.02 -4.76
C PHE A 116 11.95 4.30 -4.93
N GLU A 117 13.24 4.19 -5.28
CA GLU A 117 14.09 5.37 -5.53
C GLU A 117 13.58 6.19 -6.71
N LYS A 118 13.22 5.53 -7.82
CA LYS A 118 12.66 6.20 -8.98
C LYS A 118 11.38 6.94 -8.59
N TYR A 119 10.45 6.26 -7.92
CA TYR A 119 9.14 6.82 -7.62
C TYR A 119 9.08 7.63 -6.31
N ARG A 120 10.20 7.82 -5.60
CA ARG A 120 10.25 8.44 -4.25
C ARG A 120 9.47 9.75 -4.16
N SER A 121 9.60 10.63 -5.15
CA SER A 121 8.92 11.93 -5.17
C SER A 121 7.41 11.84 -5.43
N SER A 122 6.94 10.78 -6.10
CA SER A 122 5.53 10.57 -6.43
C SER A 122 4.84 9.52 -5.55
N CYS A 123 5.59 8.76 -4.75
CA CYS A 123 5.04 7.68 -3.94
C CYS A 123 3.98 8.18 -2.95
N GLU A 124 4.08 9.44 -2.50
CA GLU A 124 3.08 10.08 -1.63
C GLU A 124 1.68 10.07 -2.24
N PHE A 125 1.57 10.24 -3.56
CA PHE A 125 0.32 10.18 -4.32
C PHE A 125 0.03 8.79 -4.84
N LEU A 126 1.00 8.11 -5.48
CA LEU A 126 0.77 6.80 -6.09
C LEU A 126 0.25 5.77 -5.08
N LEU A 127 0.80 5.78 -3.85
CA LEU A 127 0.38 4.87 -2.80
C LEU A 127 -0.95 5.26 -2.13
N ARG A 128 -1.56 6.43 -2.44
CA ARG A 128 -2.92 6.77 -1.99
C ARG A 128 -3.95 5.82 -2.58
N ASN A 129 -3.78 5.42 -3.83
CA ASN A 129 -4.69 4.49 -4.49
C ASN A 129 -4.71 3.14 -3.76
N VAL A 130 -3.52 2.67 -3.38
CA VAL A 130 -3.33 1.44 -2.60
C VAL A 130 -3.94 1.58 -1.21
N GLU A 131 -3.62 2.68 -0.51
CA GLU A 131 -4.08 2.97 0.86
C GLU A 131 -5.61 3.03 0.95
N VAL A 132 -6.26 3.84 0.11
CA VAL A 132 -7.71 4.02 0.11
C VAL A 132 -8.43 2.71 -0.24
N THR A 133 -7.93 1.97 -1.24
CA THR A 133 -8.50 0.66 -1.59
C THR A 133 -8.48 -0.29 -0.39
N LEU A 134 -7.35 -0.36 0.32
CA LEU A 134 -7.16 -1.24 1.47
C LEU A 134 -8.04 -0.84 2.67
N ARG A 135 -8.27 0.47 2.85
CA ARG A 135 -9.02 1.03 3.96
C ARG A 135 -10.53 0.90 3.79
N ASP A 136 -11.04 1.24 2.61
CA ASP A 136 -12.46 1.55 2.42
C ASP A 136 -13.20 0.52 1.56
N ASP A 137 -12.51 -0.15 0.64
CA ASP A 137 -13.17 -0.82 -0.49
C ASP A 137 -12.97 -2.34 -0.55
N VAL A 138 -12.16 -2.88 0.36
CA VAL A 138 -11.89 -4.32 0.46
C VAL A 138 -12.37 -4.90 1.79
N LYS A 139 -12.62 -6.21 1.79
CA LYS A 139 -12.88 -6.99 2.99
C LYS A 139 -11.98 -8.23 3.01
N ILE A 140 -11.70 -8.74 4.20
CA ILE A 140 -10.94 -9.98 4.36
C ILE A 140 -11.79 -11.15 3.83
N LYS A 141 -11.20 -11.99 2.98
CA LYS A 141 -11.81 -13.22 2.47
C LYS A 141 -12.13 -14.15 3.63
N LYS A 142 -13.25 -14.87 3.56
CA LYS A 142 -13.63 -15.84 4.62
C LYS A 142 -12.60 -16.94 4.84
N SER A 143 -11.84 -17.31 3.81
CA SER A 143 -10.80 -18.35 3.85
C SER A 143 -9.40 -17.82 4.17
N SER A 144 -9.24 -16.52 4.42
CA SER A 144 -7.93 -15.92 4.70
C SER A 144 -7.44 -16.24 6.11
N ASN A 145 -6.13 -16.41 6.25
CA ASN A 145 -5.41 -16.53 7.51
C ASN A 145 -4.74 -15.21 7.93
N PHE A 146 -5.28 -14.06 7.50
CA PHE A 146 -4.74 -12.72 7.77
C PHE A 146 -4.32 -12.50 9.23
N LYS A 147 -5.08 -13.02 10.20
CA LYS A 147 -4.80 -12.88 11.62
C LYS A 147 -3.59 -13.69 12.10
N ASP A 148 -3.24 -14.77 11.42
CA ASP A 148 -2.09 -15.61 11.75
C ASP A 148 -0.77 -14.98 11.28
N SER A 149 -0.83 -14.07 10.31
CA SER A 149 0.32 -13.37 9.72
C SER A 149 0.90 -12.24 10.59
N GLY A 150 0.32 -11.96 11.76
CA GLY A 150 0.74 -10.85 12.63
C GLY A 150 2.22 -10.88 13.01
N ASN A 151 2.77 -12.05 13.34
CA ASN A 151 4.20 -12.21 13.66
C ASN A 151 5.11 -11.99 12.45
N VAL A 152 4.64 -12.34 11.24
CA VAL A 152 5.38 -12.14 9.99
C VAL A 152 5.43 -10.65 9.67
N PHE A 153 4.31 -9.95 9.76
CA PHE A 153 4.22 -8.50 9.55
C PHE A 153 5.07 -7.73 10.57
N LEU A 154 5.02 -8.14 11.84
CA LEU A 154 5.91 -7.62 12.89
C LEU A 154 7.38 -7.76 12.50
N SER A 155 7.79 -8.95 12.05
CA SER A 155 9.19 -9.22 11.66
C SER A 155 9.66 -8.32 10.52
N HIS A 156 8.83 -8.11 9.49
CA HIS A 156 9.16 -7.20 8.39
C HIS A 156 9.33 -5.75 8.85
N ILE A 157 8.44 -5.25 9.71
CA ILE A 157 8.56 -3.87 10.22
C ILE A 157 9.82 -3.72 11.08
N LEU A 158 10.10 -4.66 11.99
CA LEU A 158 11.29 -4.59 12.85
C LEU A 158 12.58 -4.62 12.03
N LYS A 159 12.69 -5.51 11.04
CA LYS A 159 13.83 -5.55 10.11
C LYS A 159 14.02 -4.25 9.33
N ALA A 160 12.92 -3.58 8.97
CA ALA A 160 12.99 -2.32 8.24
C ALA A 160 13.44 -1.15 9.12
N ILE A 161 13.32 -1.23 10.45
CA ILE A 161 13.64 -0.11 11.35
C ILE A 161 14.87 -0.35 12.23
N ASP A 162 15.49 -1.52 12.18
CA ASP A 162 16.78 -1.82 12.81
C ASP A 162 17.87 -0.89 12.25
#